data_AF-A0AA88SM00-F1
#
_entry.id   AF-A0AA88SM00-F1
#
_cell.length_a   1.000
_cell.length_b   1.000
_cell.length_c   1.000
_cell.angle_alpha   90.00
_cell.angle_beta   90.00
_cell.angle_gamma   90.00
#
_symmetry.space_group_name_H-M   'P 1'
#
loop_
_entity.id
_entity.type
_entity.pdbx_description
1 polymer ?
#
loop_
_entity_poly.entity_id
_entity_poly.type
_entity_poly.pdbx_seq_one_letter_code
_entity_poly.pdbx_strand_id
1 'polypeptide(L)'
;MKGAVDESWDVQCVSPWWQKVRNACVQSESAGAAMLAALVAQRAAKRSITNLAESKLQSDWECVSLELEQWLVCVRQLEDVLALQTLLSLPSPQGTLGGAIQRCSVKTLLESGRGGVADSVAKLIFRQDVTPGTLRDIVQRRGSEQREEQREEQREEQREEQREEQREETEVEEKDALHTLEELLVCVCQRFPNSLSSDVLWAHCCWEYVVQWNKDPEVGRYLEWSVEYMKMITSPHIQLGISTMMWNTFIVKRFSAAAFLMEKVGKAPKDRLCRRDIGMGDAAMTSFLGSCVQLLQALMEADSGVEEASVPEVCVEEVWGSVEGPASIAELALQQRPVHYPLVQHHCLLASLLHAAMSFSLRLKPLSLFDTKGKNAFFRELTSIQLLPSGDMDPGLVALRQEFLLNMLTAWVKALGVEQEEEEEGGGVSFKAGVRDQAWMETCMELGSLLQLNNDILRRHLVCELYNQGLDMRAEELMLEVEDKDVLGSQLLVLIGQRLAYALFHSQTQTKASMELLARLPPTLCTWLKAMDPSDLQRPSVPLKLIGRLVSRVIEMLPEKHAQYNMALHLLEAVDILQEDE
;
A
#
# COMPACT_ATOMS: atom_id res chain seq x y z
N MET A 1 42.32 -45.12 6.10
CA MET A 1 42.05 -46.10 7.17
C MET A 1 41.63 -47.38 6.49
N LYS A 2 42.42 -48.46 6.56
CA LYS A 2 42.02 -49.78 6.08
C LYS A 2 41.33 -50.50 7.24
N GLY A 3 40.04 -50.79 7.13
CA GLY A 3 39.32 -51.51 8.18
C GLY A 3 37.86 -51.76 7.82
N ALA A 4 37.56 -53.03 7.51
CA ALA A 4 36.28 -53.73 7.51
C ALA A 4 35.08 -53.18 6.70
N VAL A 5 35.05 -51.91 6.30
CA VAL A 5 33.94 -51.35 5.51
C VAL A 5 34.21 -51.48 4.00
N ASP A 6 35.47 -51.43 3.55
CA ASP A 6 35.80 -51.41 2.12
C ASP A 6 35.56 -52.76 1.40
N GLU A 7 35.66 -53.90 2.08
CA GLU A 7 35.55 -55.22 1.42
C GLU A 7 34.11 -55.75 1.36
N SER A 8 33.26 -55.44 2.36
CA SER A 8 31.91 -55.97 2.49
C SER A 8 30.79 -55.00 2.10
N TRP A 9 31.12 -53.77 1.72
CA TRP A 9 30.11 -52.78 1.35
C TRP A 9 29.58 -53.03 -0.08
N ASP A 10 28.24 -53.00 -0.19
CA ASP A 10 27.53 -53.05 -1.46
C ASP A 10 27.39 -51.63 -2.00
N VAL A 11 27.83 -51.42 -3.24
CA VAL A 11 27.84 -50.13 -3.92
C VAL A 11 26.41 -49.61 -4.16
N GLN A 12 25.41 -50.49 -4.09
CA GLN A 12 23.99 -50.15 -4.15
C GLN A 12 23.39 -49.69 -2.81
N CYS A 13 24.13 -49.81 -1.71
CA CYS A 13 23.67 -49.49 -0.36
C CYS A 13 24.38 -48.26 0.22
N VAL A 14 23.70 -47.55 1.11
CA VAL A 14 24.28 -46.39 1.82
C VAL A 14 25.21 -46.87 2.94
N SER A 15 26.43 -46.34 2.99
CA SER A 15 27.39 -46.66 4.05
C SER A 15 26.99 -45.97 5.37
N PRO A 16 26.84 -46.72 6.49
CA PRO A 16 26.54 -46.13 7.80
C PRO A 16 27.60 -45.16 8.29
N TRP A 17 28.86 -45.35 7.87
CA TRP A 17 29.95 -44.46 8.26
C TRP A 17 29.85 -43.12 7.52
N TRP A 18 29.67 -43.15 6.19
CA TRP A 18 29.49 -41.93 5.41
C TRP A 18 28.20 -41.18 5.79
N GLN A 19 27.14 -41.90 6.16
CA GLN A 19 25.93 -41.27 6.70
C GLN A 19 26.20 -40.49 7.99
N LYS A 20 27.04 -41.03 8.91
CA LYS A 20 27.43 -40.28 10.12
C LYS A 20 28.21 -39.01 9.79
N VAL A 21 29.09 -39.07 8.79
CA VAL A 21 29.85 -37.89 8.33
C VAL A 21 28.91 -36.85 7.71
N ARG A 22 27.98 -37.24 6.83
CA ARG A 22 26.94 -36.35 6.29
C ARG A 22 26.12 -35.70 7.39
N ASN A 23 25.63 -36.49 8.36
CA ASN A 23 24.84 -35.98 9.48
C ASN A 23 25.61 -34.93 10.28
N ALA A 24 26.91 -35.13 10.53
CA ALA A 24 27.74 -34.15 11.22
C ALA A 24 27.91 -32.85 10.41
N CYS A 25 28.04 -32.93 9.08
CA CYS A 25 28.13 -31.76 8.21
C CYS A 25 26.80 -30.98 8.18
N VAL A 26 25.68 -31.69 7.97
CA VAL A 26 24.31 -31.14 7.90
C VAL A 26 23.88 -30.46 9.21
N GLN A 27 24.39 -30.92 10.36
CA GLN A 27 24.12 -30.36 11.69
C GLN A 27 25.02 -29.18 12.06
N SER A 28 26.08 -28.91 11.31
CA SER A 28 27.03 -27.85 11.65
C SER A 28 26.45 -26.47 11.32
N GLU A 29 26.52 -25.56 12.29
CA GLU A 29 26.16 -24.14 12.09
C GLU A 29 27.24 -23.34 11.34
N SER A 30 28.41 -23.94 11.11
CA SER A 30 29.51 -23.31 10.38
C SER A 30 29.49 -23.76 8.92
N ALA A 31 28.62 -23.13 8.11
CA ALA A 31 28.37 -23.51 6.71
C ALA A 31 29.66 -23.72 5.89
N GLY A 32 30.65 -22.81 6.01
CA GLY A 32 31.91 -22.93 5.28
C GLY A 32 32.77 -24.13 5.71
N ALA A 33 32.86 -24.39 7.01
CA ALA A 33 33.61 -25.55 7.52
C ALA A 33 32.92 -26.87 7.16
N ALA A 34 31.59 -26.90 7.24
CA ALA A 34 30.76 -28.03 6.85
C ALA A 34 30.91 -28.36 5.37
N MET A 35 30.90 -27.33 4.51
CA MET A 35 31.13 -27.45 3.08
C MET A 35 32.50 -28.07 2.77
N LEU A 36 33.57 -27.53 3.36
CA LEU A 36 34.92 -28.05 3.15
C LEU A 36 35.05 -29.50 3.59
N ALA A 37 34.49 -29.84 4.76
CA ALA A 37 34.47 -31.21 5.25
C ALA A 37 33.70 -32.15 4.31
N ALA A 38 32.53 -31.72 3.80
CA ALA A 38 31.71 -32.49 2.88
C ALA A 38 32.40 -32.72 1.53
N LEU A 39 33.07 -31.72 0.95
CA LEU A 39 33.81 -31.86 -0.31
C LEU A 39 34.99 -32.84 -0.18
N VAL A 40 35.73 -32.78 0.93
CA VAL A 40 36.82 -33.73 1.20
C VAL A 40 36.27 -35.15 1.39
N ALA A 41 35.18 -35.28 2.16
CA ALA A 41 34.51 -36.57 2.39
C ALA A 41 33.93 -37.16 1.10
N GLN A 42 33.27 -36.37 0.27
CA GLN A 42 32.73 -36.80 -1.03
C GLN A 42 33.84 -37.28 -1.97
N ARG A 43 34.96 -36.56 -2.07
CA ARG A 43 36.10 -36.98 -2.89
C ARG A 43 36.69 -38.30 -2.41
N ALA A 44 36.79 -38.47 -1.09
CA ALA A 44 37.25 -39.72 -0.50
C ALA A 44 36.24 -40.87 -0.74
N ALA A 45 34.94 -40.62 -0.60
CA ALA A 45 33.88 -41.59 -0.90
C ALA A 45 33.89 -42.01 -2.38
N LYS A 46 33.98 -41.05 -3.30
CA LYS A 46 34.09 -41.30 -4.74
C LYS A 46 35.31 -42.15 -5.08
N ARG A 47 36.46 -41.89 -4.45
CA ARG A 47 37.67 -42.71 -4.63
C ARG A 47 37.50 -44.13 -4.09
N SER A 48 36.87 -44.31 -2.94
CA SER A 48 36.58 -45.65 -2.40
C SER A 48 35.63 -46.43 -3.29
N ILE A 49 34.57 -45.78 -3.80
CA ILE A 49 33.57 -46.38 -4.70
C ILE A 49 34.19 -46.81 -6.02
N THR A 50 34.97 -45.92 -6.64
CA THR A 50 35.65 -46.20 -7.92
C THR A 50 36.64 -47.36 -7.79
N ASN A 51 37.50 -47.35 -6.77
CA ASN A 51 38.41 -48.48 -6.50
C ASN A 51 37.65 -49.80 -6.29
N LEU A 52 36.52 -49.76 -5.57
CA LEU A 52 35.71 -50.94 -5.32
C LEU A 52 35.03 -51.44 -6.60
N ALA A 53 34.51 -50.53 -7.42
CA ALA A 53 33.91 -50.84 -8.71
C ALA A 53 34.94 -51.45 -9.67
N GLU A 54 36.13 -50.86 -9.81
CA GLU A 54 37.24 -51.40 -10.62
C GLU A 54 37.65 -52.81 -10.16
N SER A 55 37.60 -53.09 -8.85
CA SER A 55 37.95 -54.40 -8.32
C SER A 55 36.88 -55.48 -8.56
N LYS A 56 35.60 -55.10 -8.65
CA LYS A 56 34.45 -56.03 -8.72
C LYS A 56 33.81 -56.14 -10.11
N LEU A 57 33.86 -55.08 -10.91
CA LEU A 57 33.25 -54.98 -12.24
C LEU A 57 34.37 -54.69 -13.24
N GLN A 58 34.83 -55.71 -13.97
CA GLN A 58 35.81 -55.57 -15.04
C GLN A 58 35.20 -54.84 -16.26
N SER A 59 34.98 -53.51 -16.24
CA SER A 59 34.61 -52.75 -17.45
C SER A 59 34.63 -51.22 -17.32
N ASP A 60 34.76 -50.55 -18.46
CA ASP A 60 34.78 -49.10 -18.75
C ASP A 60 33.46 -48.32 -18.49
N TRP A 61 32.60 -48.76 -17.56
CA TRP A 61 31.30 -48.10 -17.29
C TRP A 61 31.34 -47.26 -16.00
N GLU A 62 30.74 -46.06 -16.03
CA GLU A 62 30.63 -45.21 -14.85
C GLU A 62 29.70 -45.83 -13.79
N CYS A 63 30.18 -45.92 -12.56
CA CYS A 63 29.41 -46.48 -11.45
C CYS A 63 28.45 -45.43 -10.87
N VAL A 64 27.16 -45.59 -11.13
CA VAL A 64 26.09 -44.83 -10.44
C VAL A 64 25.83 -45.49 -9.10
N SER A 65 26.08 -44.77 -8.01
CA SER A 65 25.88 -45.25 -6.64
C SER A 65 24.95 -44.30 -5.90
N LEU A 66 23.96 -44.87 -5.20
CA LEU A 66 23.08 -44.14 -4.29
C LEU A 66 23.88 -43.32 -3.26
N GLU A 67 25.06 -43.80 -2.87
CA GLU A 67 25.96 -43.09 -1.97
C GLU A 67 26.50 -41.79 -2.58
N LEU A 68 26.86 -41.79 -3.87
CA LEU A 68 27.32 -40.60 -4.57
C LEU A 68 26.19 -39.58 -4.72
N GLU A 69 24.98 -40.04 -5.04
CA GLU A 69 23.80 -39.19 -5.11
C GLU A 69 23.52 -38.50 -3.75
N GLN A 70 23.59 -39.24 -2.64
CA GLN A 70 23.43 -38.64 -1.31
C GLN A 70 24.51 -37.62 -0.96
N TRP A 71 25.75 -37.82 -1.44
CA TRP A 71 26.79 -36.81 -1.29
C TRP A 71 26.55 -35.58 -2.17
N LEU A 72 26.05 -35.76 -3.40
CA LEU A 72 25.69 -34.65 -4.28
C LEU A 72 24.58 -33.78 -3.66
N VAL A 73 23.52 -34.40 -3.14
CA VAL A 73 22.44 -33.69 -2.42
C VAL A 73 23.00 -32.96 -1.19
N CYS A 74 23.80 -33.63 -0.36
CA CYS A 74 24.40 -33.03 0.84
C CYS A 74 25.29 -31.82 0.51
N VAL A 75 26.18 -31.95 -0.49
CA VAL A 75 27.04 -30.84 -0.93
C VAL A 75 26.20 -29.71 -1.47
N ARG A 76 25.19 -29.99 -2.30
CA ARG A 76 24.30 -28.94 -2.82
C ARG A 76 23.60 -28.20 -1.69
N GLN A 77 22.96 -28.91 -0.76
CA GLN A 77 22.32 -28.30 0.41
C GLN A 77 23.29 -27.42 1.23
N LEU A 78 24.56 -27.84 1.37
CA LEU A 78 25.57 -27.04 2.06
C LEU A 78 25.97 -25.79 1.28
N GLU A 79 25.98 -25.84 -0.06
CA GLU A 79 26.26 -24.67 -0.92
C GLU A 79 25.11 -23.67 -0.78
N ASP A 80 23.89 -24.17 -0.78
CA ASP A 80 22.66 -23.42 -0.55
C ASP A 80 22.66 -22.71 0.80
N VAL A 81 22.97 -23.43 1.86
CA VAL A 81 23.08 -22.86 3.21
C VAL A 81 24.23 -21.86 3.31
N LEU A 82 25.36 -22.08 2.64
CA LEU A 82 26.48 -21.13 2.65
C LEU A 82 26.10 -19.80 1.98
N ALA A 83 25.44 -19.86 0.81
CA ALA A 83 24.96 -18.66 0.12
C ALA A 83 23.95 -17.90 0.97
N LEU A 84 22.95 -18.61 1.52
CA LEU A 84 21.95 -18.02 2.41
C LEU A 84 22.60 -17.41 3.67
N GLN A 85 23.52 -18.13 4.32
CA GLN A 85 24.22 -17.62 5.50
C GLN A 85 25.04 -16.37 5.19
N THR A 86 25.64 -16.29 4.00
CA THR A 86 26.40 -15.10 3.57
C THR A 86 25.47 -13.89 3.47
N LEU A 87 24.32 -14.05 2.81
CA LEU A 87 23.28 -13.02 2.73
C LEU A 87 22.76 -12.60 4.12
N LEU A 88 22.44 -13.57 4.98
CA LEU A 88 21.93 -13.31 6.33
C LEU A 88 22.96 -12.62 7.26
N SER A 89 24.25 -12.74 6.95
CA SER A 89 25.35 -12.16 7.74
C SER A 89 25.61 -10.68 7.43
N LEU A 90 24.92 -10.09 6.45
CA LEU A 90 25.08 -8.67 6.13
C LEU A 90 24.82 -7.78 7.37
N PRO A 91 25.65 -6.76 7.63
CA PRO A 91 25.41 -5.84 8.75
C PRO A 91 24.13 -5.03 8.51
N SER A 92 23.47 -4.58 9.58
CA SER A 92 22.32 -3.66 9.44
C SER A 92 22.83 -2.22 9.26
N PRO A 93 22.27 -1.45 8.32
CA PRO A 93 22.68 -0.07 8.06
C PRO A 93 22.44 0.86 9.25
N GLN A 94 21.46 0.57 10.11
CA GLN A 94 21.10 1.42 11.25
C GLN A 94 21.99 1.22 12.49
N GLY A 95 22.98 0.31 12.46
CA GLY A 95 23.88 0.03 13.57
C GLY A 95 23.21 -0.66 14.78
N THR A 96 23.68 -1.85 15.14
CA THR A 96 23.36 -2.61 16.37
C THR A 96 21.97 -2.43 17.01
N LEU A 97 20.89 -2.68 16.26
CA LEU A 97 19.65 -3.18 16.86
C LEU A 97 19.78 -4.70 17.10
N GLY A 98 20.58 -5.08 18.10
CA GLY A 98 20.44 -6.27 18.96
C GLY A 98 20.11 -7.66 18.37
N GLY A 99 20.17 -7.88 17.06
CA GLY A 99 19.90 -9.17 16.43
C GLY A 99 21.16 -10.02 16.40
N ALA A 100 21.18 -11.15 17.10
CA ALA A 100 22.22 -12.15 16.88
C ALA A 100 22.21 -12.55 15.39
N ILE A 101 23.40 -12.68 14.78
CA ILE A 101 23.53 -13.19 13.40
C ILE A 101 22.77 -14.51 13.35
N GLN A 102 21.75 -14.57 12.50
CA GLN A 102 20.98 -15.79 12.31
C GLN A 102 21.91 -16.82 11.67
N ARG A 103 22.20 -17.89 12.42
CA ARG A 103 22.98 -19.02 11.92
C ARG A 103 22.02 -20.07 11.38
N CYS A 104 22.29 -20.57 10.18
CA CYS A 104 21.56 -21.67 9.58
C CYS A 104 22.50 -22.85 9.29
N SER A 105 21.95 -24.05 9.48
CA SER A 105 22.49 -25.32 9.05
C SER A 105 21.46 -25.99 8.13
N VAL A 106 21.88 -27.02 7.39
CA VAL A 106 20.95 -27.80 6.55
C VAL A 106 19.85 -28.40 7.42
N LYS A 107 20.19 -28.93 8.60
CA LYS A 107 19.21 -29.49 9.54
C LYS A 107 18.18 -28.46 9.98
N THR A 108 18.62 -27.28 10.43
CA THR A 108 17.69 -26.25 10.91
C THR A 108 16.78 -25.76 9.79
N LEU A 109 17.25 -25.74 8.53
CA LEU A 109 16.43 -25.34 7.41
C LEU A 109 15.37 -26.39 7.07
N LEU A 110 15.72 -27.68 7.11
CA LEU A 110 14.77 -28.79 6.96
C LEU A 110 13.68 -28.78 8.05
N GLU A 111 14.05 -28.46 9.30
CA GLU A 111 13.13 -28.36 10.43
C GLU A 111 12.25 -27.10 10.39
N SER A 112 12.74 -26.02 9.74
CA SER A 112 12.00 -24.75 9.63
C SER A 112 10.80 -24.80 8.68
N GLY A 113 10.64 -25.88 7.92
CA GLY A 113 9.52 -26.06 7.02
C GLY A 113 9.67 -25.34 5.68
N ARG A 114 8.62 -25.40 4.85
CA ARG A 114 8.67 -24.94 3.46
C ARG A 114 8.79 -23.42 3.32
N GLY A 115 8.43 -22.68 4.37
CA GLY A 115 8.58 -21.22 4.43
C GLY A 115 9.87 -20.73 5.08
N GLY A 116 10.77 -21.61 5.55
CA GLY A 116 11.90 -21.21 6.38
C GLY A 116 12.93 -20.31 5.70
N VAL A 117 13.20 -20.55 4.42
CA VAL A 117 14.09 -19.70 3.59
C VAL A 117 13.46 -18.31 3.44
N ALA A 118 12.22 -18.26 2.97
CA ALA A 118 11.49 -17.01 2.75
C ALA A 118 11.31 -16.19 4.03
N ASP A 119 11.04 -16.84 5.17
CA ASP A 119 10.95 -16.21 6.48
C ASP A 119 12.29 -15.58 6.91
N SER A 120 13.40 -16.28 6.70
CA SER A 120 14.74 -15.76 7.02
C SER A 120 15.10 -14.57 6.13
N VAL A 121 14.79 -14.64 4.83
CA VAL A 121 15.03 -13.53 3.89
C VAL A 121 14.14 -12.34 4.22
N ALA A 122 12.84 -12.53 4.50
CA ALA A 122 11.93 -11.44 4.86
C ALA A 122 12.39 -10.67 6.11
N LYS A 123 12.88 -11.38 7.14
CA LYS A 123 13.48 -10.76 8.34
C LYS A 123 14.74 -9.97 8.02
N LEU A 124 15.56 -10.44 7.08
CA LEU A 124 16.71 -9.70 6.59
C LEU A 124 16.26 -8.42 5.88
N ILE A 125 15.31 -8.50 4.94
CA ILE A 125 14.77 -7.36 4.19
C ILE A 125 14.27 -6.28 5.16
N PHE A 126 13.50 -6.67 6.18
CA PHE A 126 13.06 -5.76 7.24
C PHE A 126 14.24 -5.11 7.98
N ARG A 127 15.25 -5.90 8.37
CA ARG A 127 16.45 -5.42 9.08
C ARG A 127 17.33 -4.49 8.24
N GLN A 128 17.28 -4.64 6.93
CA GLN A 128 17.97 -3.79 5.94
C GLN A 128 17.14 -2.54 5.57
N ASP A 129 15.91 -2.41 6.09
CA ASP A 129 14.98 -1.29 5.81
C ASP A 129 14.74 -1.06 4.31
N VAL A 130 14.69 -2.16 3.53
CA VAL A 130 14.51 -2.09 2.07
C VAL A 130 13.06 -1.75 1.74
N THR A 131 12.86 -0.70 0.95
CA THR A 131 11.51 -0.31 0.52
C THR A 131 10.91 -1.35 -0.44
N PRO A 132 9.58 -1.51 -0.47
CA PRO A 132 8.95 -2.45 -1.39
C PRO A 132 9.26 -2.18 -2.87
N GLY A 133 9.38 -0.91 -3.27
CA GLY A 133 9.78 -0.53 -4.63
C GLY A 133 11.19 -0.98 -4.98
N THR A 134 12.16 -0.72 -4.09
CA THR A 134 13.56 -1.16 -4.28
C THR A 134 13.67 -2.67 -4.39
N LEU A 135 12.99 -3.43 -3.52
CA LEU A 135 13.03 -4.89 -3.56
C LEU A 135 12.37 -5.44 -4.84
N ARG A 136 11.26 -4.84 -5.28
CA ARG A 136 10.61 -5.17 -6.55
C ARG A 136 11.59 -5.02 -7.71
N ASP A 137 12.32 -3.90 -7.77
CA ASP A 137 13.28 -3.64 -8.84
C ASP A 137 14.39 -4.69 -8.86
N ILE A 138 14.96 -5.02 -7.70
CA ILE A 138 16.00 -6.07 -7.56
C ILE A 138 15.47 -7.42 -8.07
N VAL A 139 14.28 -7.84 -7.63
CA VAL A 139 13.69 -9.13 -8.01
C VAL A 139 13.27 -9.16 -9.49
N GLN A 140 12.94 -8.02 -10.09
CA GLN A 140 12.59 -7.92 -11.51
C GLN A 140 13.84 -7.95 -12.42
N ARG A 141 14.96 -7.34 -12.03
CA ARG A 141 16.24 -7.37 -12.78
C ARG A 141 16.76 -8.79 -12.97
N ARG A 142 16.57 -9.67 -11.96
CA ARG A 142 16.78 -11.13 -12.07
C ARG A 142 16.09 -11.74 -13.30
N GLY A 143 14.89 -11.28 -13.64
CA GLY A 143 14.09 -11.80 -14.75
C GLY A 143 14.52 -11.31 -16.13
N SER A 144 15.24 -10.17 -16.20
CA SER A 144 15.80 -9.62 -17.44
C SER A 144 17.20 -10.17 -17.74
N GLU A 145 18.04 -10.35 -16.72
CA GLU A 145 19.41 -10.87 -16.86
C GLU A 145 19.41 -12.32 -17.39
N GLN A 146 18.46 -13.16 -16.96
CA GLN A 146 18.27 -14.51 -17.52
C GLN A 146 17.88 -14.55 -19.01
N ARG A 147 17.42 -13.42 -19.61
CA ARG A 147 17.15 -13.30 -21.06
C ARG A 147 18.29 -12.64 -21.82
N GLU A 148 19.15 -11.89 -21.14
CA GLU A 148 20.30 -11.18 -21.74
C GLU A 148 21.58 -12.01 -21.73
N GLU A 149 21.71 -13.02 -20.86
CA GLU A 149 22.81 -14.00 -20.90
C GLU A 149 22.87 -14.81 -22.22
N GLN A 150 21.77 -14.89 -22.99
CA GLN A 150 21.78 -15.45 -24.36
C GLN A 150 22.19 -14.45 -25.46
N ARG A 151 22.38 -13.16 -25.12
CA ARG A 151 22.70 -12.08 -26.06
C ARG A 151 24.05 -11.39 -25.78
N GLU A 152 24.66 -11.61 -24.63
CA GLU A 152 25.88 -10.91 -24.21
C GLU A 152 27.21 -11.63 -24.50
N GLU A 153 27.21 -12.83 -25.10
CA GLU A 153 28.45 -13.43 -25.67
C GLU A 153 29.01 -12.63 -26.88
N GLN A 154 28.38 -11.53 -27.30
CA GLN A 154 28.80 -10.71 -28.45
C GLN A 154 29.13 -9.24 -28.12
N ARG A 155 29.17 -8.83 -26.84
CA ARG A 155 29.36 -7.41 -26.50
C ARG A 155 30.43 -7.11 -25.45
N GLU A 156 31.32 -8.05 -25.14
CA GLU A 156 32.38 -7.83 -24.14
C GLU A 156 33.68 -7.21 -24.65
N GLU A 157 33.85 -6.91 -25.94
CA GLU A 157 35.12 -6.31 -26.43
C GLU A 157 35.17 -4.77 -26.51
N GLN A 158 34.16 -4.02 -26.03
CA GLN A 158 34.11 -2.56 -26.26
C GLN A 158 33.73 -1.65 -25.08
N ARG A 159 33.85 -2.10 -23.83
CA ARG A 159 33.52 -1.23 -22.68
C ARG A 159 34.52 -1.26 -21.51
N GLU A 160 35.81 -1.43 -21.80
CA GLU A 160 36.85 -1.21 -20.79
C GLU A 160 37.46 0.21 -20.78
N GLU A 161 37.05 1.11 -21.68
CA GLU A 161 37.52 2.49 -21.67
C GLU A 161 36.37 3.46 -21.48
N GLN A 162 35.91 3.62 -20.24
CA GLN A 162 35.36 4.86 -19.66
C GLN A 162 34.55 4.55 -18.41
N ARG A 163 35.17 4.69 -17.25
CA ARG A 163 34.64 5.41 -16.07
C ARG A 163 35.64 5.32 -14.93
N GLU A 164 36.69 6.11 -15.07
CA GLU A 164 37.35 6.68 -13.90
C GLU A 164 36.75 8.07 -13.64
N GLU A 165 36.68 8.39 -12.34
CA GLU A 165 36.42 9.71 -11.74
C GLU A 165 34.96 10.17 -11.61
N GLN A 166 34.41 10.00 -10.41
CA GLN A 166 34.26 11.09 -9.42
C GLN A 166 33.74 10.49 -8.10
N ARG A 167 34.60 10.45 -7.08
CA ARG A 167 34.25 10.04 -5.71
C ARG A 167 33.92 11.27 -4.89
N GLU A 168 32.65 11.40 -4.50
CA GLU A 168 32.24 12.19 -3.35
C GLU A 168 32.07 11.23 -2.17
N GLU A 169 32.98 11.33 -1.20
CA GLU A 169 33.07 10.46 -0.02
C GLU A 169 32.00 10.82 1.00
N THR A 170 30.75 10.44 0.74
CA THR A 170 29.73 10.12 1.77
C THR A 170 28.55 9.33 1.19
N GLU A 171 28.36 9.27 -0.14
CA GLU A 171 27.31 8.47 -0.80
C GLU A 171 27.79 7.10 -1.34
N VAL A 172 29.09 6.80 -1.25
CA VAL A 172 29.68 5.59 -1.84
C VAL A 172 29.39 4.35 -0.98
N GLU A 173 29.33 4.47 0.35
CA GLU A 173 29.15 3.33 1.25
C GLU A 173 27.71 2.77 1.26
N GLU A 174 26.68 3.64 1.17
CA GLU A 174 25.28 3.19 1.10
C GLU A 174 24.95 2.52 -0.25
N LYS A 175 25.51 3.05 -1.35
CA LYS A 175 25.37 2.43 -2.68
C LYS A 175 26.08 1.08 -2.74
N ASP A 176 27.23 0.94 -2.08
CA ASP A 176 27.98 -0.33 -2.01
C ASP A 176 27.26 -1.40 -1.18
N ALA A 177 26.67 -1.02 -0.04
CA ALA A 177 25.91 -1.94 0.81
C ALA A 177 24.62 -2.45 0.13
N LEU A 178 23.87 -1.55 -0.53
CA LEU A 178 22.68 -1.93 -1.29
C LEU A 178 23.02 -2.81 -2.50
N HIS A 179 24.12 -2.51 -3.20
CA HIS A 179 24.60 -3.32 -4.31
C HIS A 179 25.03 -4.71 -3.85
N THR A 180 25.77 -4.81 -2.74
CA THR A 180 26.14 -6.10 -2.12
C THR A 180 24.90 -6.90 -1.73
N LEU A 181 23.86 -6.25 -1.18
CA LEU A 181 22.60 -6.90 -0.86
C LEU A 181 21.91 -7.42 -2.13
N GLU A 182 21.85 -6.62 -3.19
CA GLU A 182 21.27 -7.00 -4.48
C GLU A 182 21.97 -8.24 -5.06
N GLU A 183 23.30 -8.24 -5.17
CA GLU A 183 24.08 -9.38 -5.70
C GLU A 183 23.84 -10.66 -4.90
N LEU A 184 23.92 -10.58 -3.57
CA LEU A 184 23.73 -11.73 -2.69
C LEU A 184 22.28 -12.23 -2.71
N LEU A 185 21.31 -11.33 -2.75
CA LEU A 185 19.90 -11.69 -2.82
C LEU A 185 19.58 -12.38 -4.16
N VAL A 186 20.06 -11.84 -5.27
CA VAL A 186 19.90 -12.46 -6.60
C VAL A 186 20.51 -13.86 -6.61
N CYS A 187 21.73 -14.02 -6.07
CA CYS A 187 22.39 -15.32 -5.94
C CYS A 187 21.54 -16.32 -5.14
N VAL A 188 20.99 -15.92 -3.99
CA VAL A 188 20.14 -16.79 -3.17
C VAL A 188 18.81 -17.10 -3.87
N CYS A 189 18.19 -16.14 -4.57
CA CYS A 189 16.97 -16.35 -5.36
C CYS A 189 17.17 -17.27 -6.57
N GLN A 190 18.36 -17.28 -7.20
CA GLN A 190 18.69 -18.24 -8.25
C GLN A 190 18.82 -19.66 -7.71
N ARG A 191 19.25 -19.77 -6.45
CA ARG A 191 19.47 -21.04 -5.76
C ARG A 191 18.21 -21.62 -5.12
N PHE A 192 17.26 -20.78 -4.72
CA PHE A 192 15.95 -21.13 -4.18
C PHE A 192 14.80 -20.58 -5.05
N PRO A 193 14.69 -20.98 -6.33
CA PRO A 193 13.71 -20.39 -7.25
C PRO A 193 12.25 -20.64 -6.86
N ASN A 194 11.96 -21.73 -6.12
CA ASN A 194 10.60 -22.07 -5.71
C ASN A 194 10.30 -21.45 -4.33
N SER A 195 11.19 -21.67 -3.36
CA SER A 195 11.05 -21.15 -1.99
C SER A 195 11.19 -19.63 -1.90
N LEU A 196 11.80 -18.97 -2.90
CA LEU A 196 11.85 -17.52 -3.06
C LEU A 196 11.22 -17.06 -4.39
N SER A 197 10.22 -17.80 -4.88
CA SER A 197 9.37 -17.28 -5.96
C SER A 197 8.76 -15.94 -5.51
N SER A 198 8.53 -15.03 -6.46
CA SER A 198 8.17 -13.64 -6.16
C SER A 198 6.98 -13.55 -5.20
N ASP A 199 5.89 -14.28 -5.47
CA ASP A 199 4.71 -14.29 -4.61
C ASP A 199 4.97 -14.83 -3.20
N VAL A 200 5.84 -15.85 -3.06
CA VAL A 200 6.23 -16.39 -1.76
C VAL A 200 7.06 -15.36 -0.99
N LEU A 201 8.01 -14.71 -1.65
CA LEU A 201 8.83 -13.65 -1.04
C LEU A 201 7.98 -12.46 -0.60
N TRP A 202 7.07 -11.98 -1.46
CA TRP A 202 6.13 -10.91 -1.14
C TRP A 202 5.21 -11.27 0.01
N ALA A 203 4.67 -12.50 0.04
CA ALA A 203 3.84 -12.97 1.13
C ALA A 203 4.59 -12.99 2.47
N HIS A 204 5.84 -13.48 2.49
CA HIS A 204 6.65 -13.50 3.69
C HIS A 204 7.09 -12.09 4.14
N CYS A 205 7.44 -11.19 3.22
CA CYS A 205 7.73 -9.79 3.54
C CYS A 205 6.49 -9.09 4.11
N CYS A 206 5.34 -9.22 3.44
CA CYS A 206 4.05 -8.72 3.93
C CYS A 206 3.80 -9.16 5.38
N TRP A 207 3.94 -10.45 5.65
CA TRP A 207 3.70 -11.00 6.98
C TRP A 207 4.70 -10.52 8.04
N GLU A 208 5.99 -10.47 7.71
CA GLU A 208 7.02 -9.98 8.64
C GLU A 208 6.74 -8.51 9.03
N TYR A 209 6.43 -7.66 8.04
CA TYR A 209 6.16 -6.25 8.29
C TYR A 209 4.90 -6.02 9.15
N VAL A 210 3.81 -6.77 8.96
CA VAL A 210 2.63 -6.66 9.85
C VAL A 210 2.91 -7.20 11.26
N VAL A 211 3.75 -8.23 11.39
CA VAL A 211 4.19 -8.74 12.70
C VAL A 211 5.01 -7.68 13.44
N GLN A 212 5.90 -6.96 12.74
CA GLN A 212 6.70 -5.89 13.34
C GLN A 212 5.84 -4.67 13.69
N TRP A 213 4.92 -4.27 12.81
CA TRP A 213 3.90 -3.26 13.14
C TRP A 213 3.08 -3.65 14.37
N ASN A 214 2.69 -4.91 14.51
CA ASN A 214 1.92 -5.36 15.65
C ASN A 214 2.70 -5.25 16.98
N LYS A 215 4.04 -5.32 16.94
CA LYS A 215 4.92 -5.09 18.11
C LYS A 215 5.09 -3.60 18.41
N ASP A 216 5.22 -2.77 17.37
CA ASP A 216 5.33 -1.32 17.49
C ASP A 216 4.31 -0.59 16.59
N PRO A 217 3.05 -0.45 17.05
CA PRO A 217 1.97 0.09 16.24
C PRO A 217 2.05 1.61 16.03
N GLU A 218 2.98 2.32 16.69
CA GLU A 218 3.21 3.75 16.47
C GLU A 218 3.86 3.99 15.09
N VAL A 219 4.60 3.01 14.56
CA VAL A 219 5.31 3.12 13.29
C VAL A 219 4.40 2.65 12.15
N GLY A 220 3.52 3.55 11.69
CA GLY A 220 2.52 3.28 10.63
C GLY A 220 3.11 2.74 9.32
N ARG A 221 4.32 3.19 8.96
CA ARG A 221 5.03 2.76 7.73
C ARG A 221 5.15 1.24 7.59
N TYR A 222 5.27 0.52 8.72
CA TYR A 222 5.43 -0.93 8.69
C TYR A 222 4.16 -1.62 8.18
N LEU A 223 2.98 -1.12 8.56
CA LEU A 223 1.71 -1.64 8.02
C LEU A 223 1.51 -1.20 6.57
N GLU A 224 1.87 0.04 6.24
CA GLU A 224 1.82 0.53 4.85
C GLU A 224 2.67 -0.35 3.92
N TRP A 225 3.93 -0.63 4.28
CA TRP A 225 4.79 -1.50 3.47
C TRP A 225 4.31 -2.95 3.45
N SER A 226 3.72 -3.44 4.54
CA SER A 226 3.08 -4.77 4.55
C SER A 226 1.97 -4.86 3.49
N VAL A 227 1.08 -3.86 3.45
CA VAL A 227 0.01 -3.76 2.45
C VAL A 227 0.57 -3.55 1.05
N GLU A 228 1.66 -2.80 0.88
CA GLU A 228 2.31 -2.66 -0.43
C GLU A 228 2.89 -3.99 -0.92
N TYR A 229 3.62 -4.74 -0.09
CA TYR A 229 4.11 -6.08 -0.45
C TYR A 229 2.94 -7.02 -0.81
N MET A 230 1.84 -6.95 -0.06
CA MET A 230 0.62 -7.71 -0.35
C MET A 230 0.05 -7.39 -1.74
N LYS A 231 0.02 -6.11 -2.14
CA LYS A 231 -0.42 -5.68 -3.48
C LYS A 231 0.53 -6.13 -4.60
N MET A 232 1.78 -6.48 -4.29
CA MET A 232 2.73 -6.99 -5.30
C MET A 232 2.56 -8.47 -5.62
N ILE A 233 1.81 -9.21 -4.79
CA ILE A 233 1.51 -10.62 -5.03
C ILE A 233 0.67 -10.74 -6.29
N THR A 234 1.17 -11.51 -7.26
CA THR A 234 0.54 -11.67 -8.57
C THR A 234 -0.58 -12.70 -8.57
N SER A 235 -0.49 -13.75 -7.74
CA SER A 235 -1.56 -14.73 -7.57
C SER A 235 -2.72 -14.16 -6.74
N PRO A 236 -3.94 -14.07 -7.32
CA PRO A 236 -5.13 -13.61 -6.58
C PRO A 236 -5.47 -14.53 -5.39
N HIS A 237 -5.21 -15.84 -5.52
CA HIS A 237 -5.45 -16.83 -4.45
C HIS A 237 -4.56 -16.58 -3.23
N ILE A 238 -3.26 -16.35 -3.44
CA ILE A 238 -2.32 -16.04 -2.34
C ILE A 238 -2.65 -14.67 -1.76
N GLN A 239 -2.90 -13.67 -2.61
CA GLN A 239 -3.22 -12.31 -2.18
C GLN A 239 -4.49 -12.27 -1.32
N LEU A 240 -5.57 -12.94 -1.74
CA LEU A 240 -6.82 -13.06 -0.97
C LEU A 240 -6.58 -13.74 0.38
N GLY A 241 -5.84 -14.86 0.37
CA GLY A 241 -5.55 -15.62 1.57
C GLY A 241 -4.75 -14.82 2.59
N ILE A 242 -3.66 -14.17 2.18
CA ILE A 242 -2.84 -13.39 3.09
C ILE A 242 -3.59 -12.16 3.61
N SER A 243 -4.35 -11.47 2.76
CA SER A 243 -5.20 -10.33 3.16
C SER A 243 -6.20 -10.75 4.25
N THR A 244 -6.84 -11.91 4.07
CA THR A 244 -7.78 -12.49 5.04
C THR A 244 -7.09 -12.86 6.35
N MET A 245 -5.90 -13.48 6.27
CA MET A 245 -5.10 -13.81 7.45
C MET A 245 -4.67 -12.57 8.22
N MET A 246 -4.19 -11.52 7.53
CA MET A 246 -3.84 -10.23 8.15
C MET A 246 -5.04 -9.62 8.88
N TRP A 247 -6.18 -9.56 8.20
CA TRP A 247 -7.42 -9.02 8.77
C TRP A 247 -7.80 -9.70 10.08
N ASN A 248 -7.87 -11.04 10.06
CA ASN A 248 -8.30 -11.84 11.19
C ASN A 248 -7.27 -11.84 12.34
N THR A 249 -5.98 -11.82 12.02
CA THR A 249 -4.91 -11.97 13.01
C THR A 249 -4.57 -10.65 13.71
N PHE A 250 -4.45 -9.55 12.95
CA PHE A 250 -3.84 -8.31 13.45
C PHE A 250 -4.78 -7.09 13.42
N ILE A 251 -5.70 -7.03 12.46
CA ILE A 251 -6.41 -5.79 12.13
C ILE A 251 -7.77 -5.68 12.82
N VAL A 252 -8.63 -6.69 12.72
CA VAL A 252 -10.06 -6.60 13.07
C VAL A 252 -10.32 -6.13 14.52
N LYS A 253 -9.47 -6.53 15.47
CA LYS A 253 -9.59 -6.13 16.88
C LYS A 253 -9.31 -4.65 17.10
N ARG A 254 -8.24 -4.12 16.49
CA ARG A 254 -7.90 -2.69 16.58
C ARG A 254 -8.88 -1.84 15.78
N PHE A 255 -9.29 -2.32 14.61
CA PHE A 255 -10.27 -1.67 13.75
C PHE A 255 -11.65 -1.53 14.43
N SER A 256 -12.14 -2.60 15.08
CA SER A 256 -13.38 -2.53 15.86
C SER A 256 -13.26 -1.60 17.07
N ALA A 257 -12.15 -1.62 17.80
CA ALA A 257 -11.89 -0.68 18.89
C ALA A 257 -11.92 0.78 18.43
N ALA A 258 -11.31 1.08 17.27
CA ALA A 258 -11.35 2.39 16.63
C ALA A 258 -12.78 2.82 16.30
N ALA A 259 -13.56 1.95 15.65
CA ALA A 259 -14.95 2.23 15.29
C ALA A 259 -15.82 2.52 16.52
N PHE A 260 -15.70 1.70 17.59
CA PHE A 260 -16.46 1.90 18.83
C PHE A 260 -16.02 3.14 19.61
N LEU A 261 -14.72 3.48 19.61
CA LEU A 261 -14.23 4.71 20.23
C LEU A 261 -14.82 5.94 19.53
N MET A 262 -14.78 5.96 18.19
CA MET A 262 -15.32 7.06 17.39
C MET A 262 -16.85 7.16 17.54
N GLU A 263 -17.56 6.03 17.57
CA GLU A 263 -19.01 6.00 17.85
C GLU A 263 -19.35 6.60 19.21
N LYS A 264 -18.55 6.29 20.24
CA LYS A 264 -18.75 6.80 21.60
C LYS A 264 -18.45 8.29 21.71
N VAL A 265 -17.36 8.75 21.08
CA VAL A 265 -16.86 10.13 21.21
C VAL A 265 -17.58 11.09 20.25
N GLY A 266 -18.08 10.60 19.10
CA GLY A 266 -18.80 11.38 18.10
C GLY A 266 -17.94 12.36 17.31
N LYS A 267 -16.62 12.20 17.36
CA LYS A 267 -15.60 12.99 16.63
C LYS A 267 -14.28 12.24 16.62
N ALA A 268 -13.33 12.70 15.80
CA ALA A 268 -11.96 12.21 15.81
C ALA A 268 -11.38 12.21 17.25
N PRO A 269 -11.00 11.03 17.80
CA PRO A 269 -10.38 10.93 19.11
C PRO A 269 -8.99 11.57 19.13
N LYS A 270 -8.64 12.16 20.27
CA LYS A 270 -7.31 12.74 20.51
C LYS A 270 -6.32 11.67 20.98
N ASP A 271 -5.03 11.88 20.77
CA ASP A 271 -3.92 10.97 21.11
C ASP A 271 -4.11 10.17 22.42
N ARG A 272 -4.41 10.83 23.55
CA ARG A 272 -4.61 10.15 24.85
C ARG A 272 -5.68 9.05 24.81
N LEU A 273 -6.79 9.26 24.09
CA LEU A 273 -7.86 8.27 23.97
C LEU A 273 -7.44 7.14 23.04
N CYS A 274 -6.75 7.46 21.93
CA CYS A 274 -6.24 6.47 20.98
C CYS A 274 -5.26 5.51 21.66
N ARG A 275 -4.28 6.03 22.40
CA ARG A 275 -3.29 5.21 23.12
C ARG A 275 -3.94 4.30 24.16
N ARG A 276 -4.98 4.79 24.85
CA ARG A 276 -5.67 4.02 25.89
C ARG A 276 -6.53 2.88 25.32
N ASP A 277 -7.32 3.16 24.28
CA ASP A 277 -8.37 2.23 23.83
C ASP A 277 -7.95 1.39 22.61
N ILE A 278 -6.96 1.83 21.83
CA ILE A 278 -6.49 1.18 20.60
C ILE A 278 -5.03 0.72 20.72
N GLY A 279 -4.24 1.41 21.55
CA GLY A 279 -2.83 1.10 21.78
C GLY A 279 -1.86 1.79 20.82
N MET A 280 -2.28 2.88 20.16
CA MET A 280 -1.45 3.72 19.28
C MET A 280 -1.89 5.19 19.35
N GLY A 281 -1.01 6.13 18.99
CA GLY A 281 -1.32 7.56 18.87
C GLY A 281 -2.37 7.90 17.80
N ASP A 282 -2.85 9.14 17.77
CA ASP A 282 -3.88 9.58 16.80
C ASP A 282 -3.36 9.68 15.36
N ALA A 283 -2.14 10.16 15.15
CA ALA A 283 -1.48 10.12 13.84
C ALA A 283 -1.29 8.69 13.34
N ALA A 284 -0.78 7.79 14.19
CA ALA A 284 -0.61 6.37 13.88
C ALA A 284 -1.97 5.68 13.60
N MET A 285 -3.02 6.03 14.35
CA MET A 285 -4.39 5.57 14.10
C MET A 285 -4.91 6.03 12.73
N THR A 286 -4.56 7.23 12.29
CA THR A 286 -4.96 7.75 10.97
C THR A 286 -4.31 6.92 9.86
N SER A 287 -2.99 6.71 9.93
CA SER A 287 -2.25 5.82 9.00
C SER A 287 -2.79 4.39 9.03
N PHE A 288 -3.02 3.83 10.22
CA PHE A 288 -3.63 2.50 10.39
C PHE A 288 -4.98 2.36 9.67
N LEU A 289 -5.87 3.34 9.81
CA LEU A 289 -7.17 3.30 9.13
C LEU A 289 -7.02 3.43 7.61
N GLY A 290 -6.08 4.25 7.14
CA GLY A 290 -5.71 4.33 5.73
C GLY A 290 -5.22 2.98 5.19
N SER A 291 -4.32 2.30 5.89
CA SER A 291 -3.87 0.95 5.52
C SER A 291 -5.01 -0.08 5.57
N CYS A 292 -5.98 0.05 6.48
CA CYS A 292 -7.16 -0.81 6.51
C CYS A 292 -8.02 -0.66 5.24
N VAL A 293 -8.20 0.58 4.75
CA VAL A 293 -8.92 0.84 3.49
C VAL A 293 -8.20 0.14 2.34
N GLN A 294 -6.90 0.37 2.20
CA GLN A 294 -6.10 -0.24 1.14
C GLN A 294 -6.08 -1.77 1.21
N LEU A 295 -6.00 -2.35 2.40
CA LEU A 295 -6.05 -3.80 2.60
C LEU A 295 -7.39 -4.37 2.14
N LEU A 296 -8.51 -3.74 2.51
CA LEU A 296 -9.85 -4.20 2.15
C LEU A 296 -10.15 -4.00 0.65
N GLN A 297 -9.64 -2.93 0.04
CA GLN A 297 -9.70 -2.72 -1.41
C GLN A 297 -8.95 -3.81 -2.17
N ALA A 298 -7.69 -4.07 -1.80
CA ALA A 298 -6.90 -5.12 -2.41
C ALA A 298 -7.51 -6.52 -2.18
N LEU A 299 -8.16 -6.77 -1.03
CA LEU A 299 -8.90 -8.01 -0.79
C LEU A 299 -10.10 -8.15 -1.74
N MET A 300 -10.85 -7.08 -2.00
CA MET A 300 -11.96 -7.09 -2.96
C MET A 300 -11.47 -7.33 -4.38
N GLU A 301 -10.37 -6.69 -4.78
CA GLU A 301 -9.72 -6.89 -6.08
C GLU A 301 -9.25 -8.34 -6.24
N ALA A 302 -8.57 -8.90 -5.23
CA ALA A 302 -8.11 -10.29 -5.23
C ALA A 302 -9.27 -11.28 -5.36
N ASP A 303 -10.37 -11.06 -4.63
CA ASP A 303 -11.58 -11.91 -4.70
C ASP A 303 -12.16 -11.95 -6.12
N SER A 304 -12.18 -10.79 -6.82
CA SER A 304 -12.64 -10.74 -8.22
C SER A 304 -11.70 -11.49 -9.19
N GLY A 305 -10.39 -11.49 -8.92
CA GLY A 305 -9.40 -12.18 -9.76
C GLY A 305 -9.30 -13.70 -9.53
N VAL A 306 -9.83 -14.21 -8.42
CA VAL A 306 -9.77 -15.64 -8.06
C VAL A 306 -10.50 -16.53 -9.07
N GLU A 307 -11.59 -16.05 -9.67
CA GLU A 307 -12.35 -16.80 -10.68
C GLU A 307 -11.58 -16.95 -12.01
N GLU A 308 -10.71 -15.98 -12.34
CA GLU A 308 -9.98 -15.94 -13.60
C GLU A 308 -8.65 -16.71 -13.56
N ALA A 309 -8.05 -16.85 -12.37
CA ALA A 309 -6.73 -17.42 -12.17
C ALA A 309 -6.76 -18.88 -11.69
N SER A 310 -5.83 -19.70 -12.17
CA SER A 310 -5.60 -21.04 -11.61
C SER A 310 -4.93 -20.96 -10.23
N VAL A 311 -5.28 -21.89 -9.35
CA VAL A 311 -4.62 -22.03 -8.04
C VAL A 311 -3.13 -22.37 -8.27
N PRO A 312 -2.18 -21.57 -7.74
CA PRO A 312 -0.76 -21.84 -7.91
C PRO A 312 -0.33 -23.04 -7.07
N GLU A 313 0.68 -23.77 -7.55
CA GLU A 313 1.35 -24.81 -6.79
C GLU A 313 2.58 -24.22 -6.08
N VAL A 314 2.64 -24.34 -4.76
CA VAL A 314 3.80 -23.89 -3.96
C VAL A 314 4.76 -25.06 -3.82
N CYS A 315 5.81 -25.06 -4.65
CA CYS A 315 6.83 -26.09 -4.67
C CYS A 315 8.01 -25.77 -3.75
N VAL A 316 8.83 -26.77 -3.48
CA VAL A 316 10.20 -26.63 -2.94
C VAL A 316 11.18 -27.17 -3.97
N GLU A 317 12.45 -26.79 -3.87
CA GLU A 317 13.48 -27.35 -4.73
C GLU A 317 13.68 -28.85 -4.43
N GLU A 318 14.05 -29.62 -5.46
CA GLU A 318 14.17 -31.09 -5.37
C GLU A 318 15.09 -31.55 -4.24
N VAL A 319 16.25 -30.87 -4.08
CA VAL A 319 17.22 -31.16 -3.02
C VAL A 319 16.68 -30.86 -1.61
N TRP A 320 15.57 -30.12 -1.49
CA TRP A 320 14.87 -29.81 -0.25
C TRP A 320 13.53 -30.55 -0.14
N GLY A 321 13.29 -31.60 -0.93
CA GLY A 321 12.05 -32.38 -0.89
C GLY A 321 11.76 -33.09 0.44
N SER A 322 12.77 -33.29 1.29
CA SER A 322 12.67 -33.94 2.60
C SER A 322 12.40 -32.96 3.76
N VAL A 323 11.89 -31.77 3.49
CA VAL A 323 11.57 -30.77 4.53
C VAL A 323 10.45 -31.31 5.44
N GLU A 324 10.73 -31.35 6.74
CA GLU A 324 9.84 -31.82 7.81
C GLU A 324 9.54 -30.66 8.74
N GLY A 325 8.68 -29.74 8.32
CA GLY A 325 8.34 -28.56 9.10
C GLY A 325 7.01 -27.93 8.71
N PRO A 326 6.67 -26.76 9.28
CA PRO A 326 5.40 -26.10 9.01
C PRO A 326 5.25 -25.69 7.54
N ALA A 327 4.00 -25.56 7.10
CA ALA A 327 3.66 -24.97 5.82
C ALA A 327 4.14 -23.51 5.74
N SER A 328 4.54 -23.08 4.55
CA SER A 328 4.85 -21.68 4.26
C SER A 328 3.62 -20.78 4.42
N ILE A 329 3.84 -19.47 4.56
CA ILE A 329 2.74 -18.50 4.68
C ILE A 329 1.90 -18.49 3.39
N ALA A 330 2.54 -18.65 2.23
CA ALA A 330 1.85 -18.78 0.95
C ALA A 330 0.93 -20.02 0.91
N GLU A 331 1.38 -21.17 1.42
CA GLU A 331 0.53 -22.36 1.53
C GLU A 331 -0.64 -22.16 2.51
N LEU A 332 -0.41 -21.47 3.63
CA LEU A 332 -1.48 -21.13 4.59
C LEU A 332 -2.50 -20.15 3.99
N ALA A 333 -2.04 -19.24 3.12
CA ALA A 333 -2.90 -18.32 2.38
C ALA A 333 -3.80 -19.10 1.41
N LEU A 334 -3.25 -20.08 0.67
CA LEU A 334 -4.03 -20.94 -0.23
C LEU A 334 -5.08 -21.81 0.48
N GLN A 335 -4.92 -22.03 1.79
CA GLN A 335 -5.89 -22.78 2.61
C GLN A 335 -7.05 -21.91 3.13
N GLN A 336 -7.01 -20.58 2.91
CA GLN A 336 -8.09 -19.71 3.35
C GLN A 336 -9.36 -19.94 2.54
N ARG A 337 -10.50 -19.73 3.20
CA ARG A 337 -11.81 -19.83 2.54
C ARG A 337 -12.09 -18.55 1.75
N PRO A 338 -12.86 -18.63 0.64
CA PRO A 338 -13.37 -17.45 -0.05
C PRO A 338 -14.12 -16.51 0.90
N VAL A 339 -13.99 -15.22 0.64
CA VAL A 339 -14.67 -14.18 1.42
C VAL A 339 -16.07 -13.92 0.86
N HIS A 340 -16.93 -13.34 1.68
CA HIS A 340 -18.23 -12.84 1.21
C HIS A 340 -18.04 -11.39 0.76
N TYR A 341 -17.84 -11.18 -0.55
CA TYR A 341 -17.53 -9.88 -1.15
C TYR A 341 -18.37 -8.71 -0.59
N PRO A 342 -19.72 -8.79 -0.51
CA PRO A 342 -20.52 -7.67 0.02
C PRO A 342 -20.17 -7.31 1.46
N LEU A 343 -19.76 -8.29 2.28
CA LEU A 343 -19.34 -8.04 3.66
C LEU A 343 -17.98 -7.33 3.70
N VAL A 344 -17.05 -7.67 2.80
CA VAL A 344 -15.76 -6.98 2.68
C VAL A 344 -15.99 -5.53 2.25
N GLN A 345 -16.82 -5.31 1.22
CA GLN A 345 -17.19 -3.96 0.76
C GLN A 345 -17.84 -3.14 1.88
N HIS A 346 -18.71 -3.75 2.68
CA HIS A 346 -19.33 -3.09 3.83
C HIS A 346 -18.29 -2.66 4.89
N HIS A 347 -17.28 -3.49 5.16
CA HIS A 347 -16.16 -3.11 6.04
C HIS A 347 -15.26 -2.03 5.42
N CYS A 348 -15.03 -2.09 4.11
CA CYS A 348 -14.25 -1.10 3.38
C CYS A 348 -14.92 0.28 3.47
N LEU A 349 -16.23 0.33 3.26
CA LEU A 349 -17.06 1.53 3.46
C LEU A 349 -16.87 2.11 4.87
N LEU A 350 -16.99 1.29 5.92
CA LEU A 350 -16.73 1.76 7.29
C LEU A 350 -15.29 2.25 7.48
N ALA A 351 -14.30 1.56 6.92
CA ALA A 351 -12.90 1.94 7.02
C ALA A 351 -12.64 3.31 6.38
N SER A 352 -13.20 3.56 5.20
CA SER A 352 -13.08 4.83 4.49
C SER A 352 -13.73 5.98 5.26
N LEU A 353 -14.89 5.74 5.87
CA LEU A 353 -15.58 6.73 6.72
C LEU A 353 -14.75 7.08 7.97
N LEU A 354 -14.17 6.08 8.63
CA LEU A 354 -13.31 6.26 9.80
C LEU A 354 -12.01 7.00 9.43
N HIS A 355 -11.39 6.61 8.31
CA HIS A 355 -10.18 7.24 7.81
C HIS A 355 -10.44 8.72 7.48
N ALA A 356 -11.50 9.02 6.70
CA ALA A 356 -11.88 10.40 6.39
C ALA A 356 -12.14 11.23 7.65
N ALA A 357 -12.84 10.65 8.63
CA ALA A 357 -13.14 11.35 9.88
C ALA A 357 -11.89 11.64 10.71
N MET A 358 -10.87 10.77 10.69
CA MET A 358 -9.58 11.04 11.32
C MET A 358 -8.77 12.08 10.54
N SER A 359 -8.60 11.89 9.23
CA SER A 359 -7.77 12.75 8.36
C SER A 359 -8.26 14.20 8.36
N PHE A 360 -9.58 14.42 8.39
CA PHE A 360 -10.18 15.75 8.37
C PHE A 360 -10.74 16.19 9.74
N SER A 361 -10.49 15.44 10.81
CA SER A 361 -10.98 15.73 12.16
C SER A 361 -12.51 15.96 12.23
N LEU A 362 -13.28 15.17 11.49
CA LEU A 362 -14.73 15.33 11.35
C LEU A 362 -15.47 14.92 12.62
N ARG A 363 -16.65 15.50 12.81
CA ARG A 363 -17.62 15.05 13.82
C ARG A 363 -18.48 13.96 13.19
N LEU A 364 -18.36 12.75 13.71
CA LEU A 364 -19.05 11.59 13.17
C LEU A 364 -19.29 10.55 14.27
N LYS A 365 -20.47 9.95 14.24
CA LYS A 365 -20.75 8.64 14.84
C LYS A 365 -20.81 7.60 13.71
N PRO A 366 -19.71 6.90 13.40
CA PRO A 366 -19.57 6.15 12.15
C PRO A 366 -20.59 5.02 12.02
N LEU A 367 -20.90 4.33 13.11
CA LEU A 367 -21.88 3.25 13.08
C LEU A 367 -23.28 3.81 12.86
N SER A 368 -23.58 5.03 13.32
CA SER A 368 -24.89 5.66 13.13
C SER A 368 -25.28 5.90 11.66
N LEU A 369 -24.31 5.90 10.73
CA LEU A 369 -24.55 5.97 9.28
C LEU A 369 -25.12 4.67 8.69
N PHE A 370 -25.25 3.63 9.50
CA PHE A 370 -25.77 2.33 9.10
C PHE A 370 -27.09 2.03 9.81
N ASP A 371 -27.95 1.28 9.12
CA ASP A 371 -29.16 0.72 9.71
C ASP A 371 -28.82 -0.42 10.67
N THR A 372 -29.84 -1.00 11.30
CA THR A 372 -29.66 -2.09 12.27
C THR A 372 -29.02 -3.34 11.65
N LYS A 373 -29.36 -3.68 10.40
CA LYS A 373 -28.80 -4.86 9.72
C LYS A 373 -27.31 -4.66 9.41
N GLY A 374 -26.96 -3.52 8.82
CA GLY A 374 -25.57 -3.15 8.53
C GLY A 374 -24.72 -3.08 9.80
N LYS A 375 -25.24 -2.52 10.89
CA LYS A 375 -24.54 -2.51 12.19
C LYS A 375 -24.22 -3.92 12.71
N ASN A 376 -25.17 -4.85 12.59
CA ASN A 376 -25.02 -6.22 13.11
C ASN A 376 -24.07 -7.10 12.28
N ALA A 377 -23.81 -6.70 11.03
CA ALA A 377 -22.89 -7.40 10.13
C ALA A 377 -21.41 -7.07 10.40
N PHE A 378 -21.10 -5.92 10.99
CA PHE A 378 -19.71 -5.53 11.25
C PHE A 378 -18.99 -6.48 12.22
N PHE A 379 -17.69 -6.65 11.96
CA PHE A 379 -16.73 -7.42 12.75
C PHE A 379 -17.06 -8.91 12.86
N ARG A 380 -17.96 -9.42 11.99
CA ARG A 380 -18.14 -10.85 11.74
C ARG A 380 -16.98 -11.38 10.88
N GLU A 381 -16.83 -12.69 10.86
CA GLU A 381 -15.84 -13.34 9.99
C GLU A 381 -16.13 -13.00 8.52
N LEU A 382 -15.12 -12.59 7.76
CA LEU A 382 -15.30 -12.13 6.36
C LEU A 382 -15.83 -13.23 5.44
N THR A 383 -15.69 -14.49 5.82
CA THR A 383 -16.22 -15.67 5.11
C THR A 383 -17.72 -15.89 5.37
N SER A 384 -18.31 -15.17 6.33
CA SER A 384 -19.70 -15.36 6.74
C SER A 384 -20.67 -14.59 5.85
N ILE A 385 -21.75 -15.26 5.44
CA ILE A 385 -22.84 -14.64 4.70
C ILE A 385 -23.69 -13.83 5.69
N GLN A 386 -23.76 -12.51 5.49
CA GLN A 386 -24.53 -11.59 6.32
C GLN A 386 -25.68 -10.98 5.53
N LEU A 387 -26.82 -10.76 6.21
CA LEU A 387 -27.93 -10.02 5.63
C LEU A 387 -27.61 -8.52 5.66
N LEU A 388 -27.19 -7.98 4.52
CA LEU A 388 -26.92 -6.56 4.35
C LEU A 388 -28.21 -5.79 3.98
N PRO A 389 -28.20 -4.46 4.15
CA PRO A 389 -29.38 -3.64 3.85
C PRO A 389 -29.69 -3.68 2.36
N SER A 390 -30.96 -3.94 2.03
CA SER A 390 -31.46 -3.94 0.66
C SER A 390 -32.88 -3.34 0.68
N GLY A 391 -33.11 -2.26 -0.07
CA GLY A 391 -34.41 -1.58 -0.17
C GLY A 391 -34.37 -0.10 0.19
N ASP A 392 -35.56 0.52 0.24
CA ASP A 392 -35.71 1.94 0.53
C ASP A 392 -35.17 2.32 1.91
N MET A 393 -34.31 3.33 1.93
CA MET A 393 -33.64 3.80 3.13
C MET A 393 -34.45 4.89 3.83
N ASP A 394 -34.39 4.89 5.17
CA ASP A 394 -34.98 5.96 5.98
C ASP A 394 -34.45 7.34 5.55
N PRO A 395 -35.33 8.31 5.23
CA PRO A 395 -34.90 9.63 4.77
C PRO A 395 -34.02 10.38 5.78
N GLY A 396 -34.22 10.15 7.08
CA GLY A 396 -33.37 10.72 8.14
C GLY A 396 -31.95 10.18 8.09
N LEU A 397 -31.79 8.88 7.87
CA LEU A 397 -30.49 8.24 7.69
C LEU A 397 -29.79 8.71 6.40
N VAL A 398 -30.52 8.86 5.30
CA VAL A 398 -30.00 9.42 4.04
C VAL A 398 -29.49 10.85 4.26
N ALA A 399 -30.24 11.68 4.97
CA ALA A 399 -29.83 13.05 5.29
C ALA A 399 -28.54 13.08 6.14
N LEU A 400 -28.42 12.20 7.14
CA LEU A 400 -27.21 12.10 7.97
C LEU A 400 -25.97 11.67 7.16
N ARG A 401 -26.13 10.72 6.23
CA ARG A 401 -25.06 10.28 5.31
C ARG A 401 -24.64 11.41 4.39
N GLN A 402 -25.61 12.14 3.83
CA GLN A 402 -25.35 13.28 2.97
C GLN A 402 -24.61 14.38 3.73
N GLU A 403 -25.09 14.78 4.91
CA GLU A 403 -24.43 15.78 5.74
C GLU A 403 -22.96 15.41 6.03
N PHE A 404 -22.70 14.14 6.34
CA PHE A 404 -21.33 13.68 6.57
C PHE A 404 -20.43 13.82 5.33
N LEU A 405 -20.88 13.36 4.16
CA LEU A 405 -20.08 13.42 2.94
C LEU A 405 -19.88 14.86 2.43
N LEU A 406 -20.87 15.74 2.61
CA LEU A 406 -20.72 17.17 2.34
C LEU A 406 -19.65 17.80 3.25
N ASN A 407 -19.69 17.50 4.56
CA ASN A 407 -18.68 17.97 5.52
C ASN A 407 -17.27 17.45 5.19
N MET A 408 -17.17 16.20 4.72
CA MET A 408 -15.92 15.61 4.26
C MET A 408 -15.36 16.39 3.06
N LEU A 409 -16.18 16.69 2.05
CA LEU A 409 -15.76 17.48 0.88
C LEU A 409 -15.33 18.90 1.27
N THR A 410 -16.11 19.59 2.10
CA THR A 410 -15.75 20.92 2.61
C THR A 410 -14.40 20.90 3.33
N ALA A 411 -14.17 19.92 4.19
CA ALA A 411 -12.93 19.82 4.94
C ALA A 411 -11.72 19.45 4.05
N TRP A 412 -11.91 18.57 3.06
CA TRP A 412 -10.89 18.24 2.08
C TRP A 412 -10.51 19.44 1.22
N VAL A 413 -11.49 20.14 0.66
CA VAL A 413 -11.26 21.34 -0.17
C VAL A 413 -10.58 22.44 0.64
N LYS A 414 -10.94 22.60 1.92
CA LYS A 414 -10.24 23.50 2.83
C LYS A 414 -8.77 23.11 3.04
N ALA A 415 -8.48 21.82 3.19
CA ALA A 415 -7.11 21.36 3.31
C ALA A 415 -6.28 21.63 2.03
N LEU A 416 -6.89 21.46 0.84
CA LEU A 416 -6.26 21.81 -0.44
C LEU A 416 -5.88 23.30 -0.53
N GLY A 417 -6.77 24.19 -0.08
CA GLY A 417 -6.53 25.64 -0.09
C GLY A 417 -5.33 26.05 0.77
N VAL A 418 -5.19 25.44 1.96
CA VAL A 418 -4.07 25.70 2.89
C VAL A 418 -2.73 25.26 2.28
N GLU A 419 -2.68 24.09 1.65
CA GLU A 419 -1.43 23.62 1.01
C GLU A 419 -0.99 24.52 -0.14
N GLN A 420 -1.92 25.08 -0.91
CA GLN A 420 -1.57 25.98 -2.01
C GLN A 420 -1.00 27.31 -1.49
N GLU A 421 -1.53 27.83 -0.38
CA GLU A 421 -0.99 29.04 0.28
C GLU A 421 0.42 28.79 0.83
N GLU A 422 0.67 27.63 1.44
CA GLU A 422 2.00 27.23 1.94
C GLU A 422 3.04 27.11 0.80
N GLU A 423 2.64 26.61 -0.39
CA GLU A 423 3.48 26.52 -1.58
C GLU A 423 3.81 27.89 -2.20
N GLU A 424 2.82 28.79 -2.27
CA GLU A 424 2.97 30.14 -2.83
C GLU A 424 3.85 31.04 -1.93
N GLU A 425 3.85 30.82 -0.60
CA GLU A 425 4.69 31.55 0.36
C GLU A 425 6.13 30.99 0.51
N GLY A 426 6.52 29.98 -0.27
CA GLY A 426 7.90 29.46 -0.32
C GLY A 426 8.31 28.58 0.87
N GLY A 427 7.34 28.02 1.60
CA GLY A 427 7.60 27.08 2.69
C GLY A 427 7.92 25.67 2.18
N GLY A 428 9.02 25.08 2.63
CA GLY A 428 9.43 23.72 2.26
C GLY A 428 8.40 22.62 2.57
N VAL A 429 8.60 21.45 1.94
CA VAL A 429 7.81 20.21 2.00
C VAL A 429 6.85 20.14 3.21
N SER A 430 5.56 20.34 2.95
CA SER A 430 4.51 20.28 3.98
C SER A 430 4.45 18.87 4.60
N PHE A 431 4.37 18.80 5.94
CA PHE A 431 4.18 17.53 6.68
C PHE A 431 2.81 16.87 6.38
N LYS A 432 1.95 17.54 5.58
CA LYS A 432 0.64 17.07 5.14
C LYS A 432 0.55 16.73 3.64
N ALA A 433 1.67 16.66 2.91
CA ALA A 433 1.72 16.40 1.47
C ALA A 433 0.85 15.23 0.94
N GLY A 434 0.46 14.28 1.81
CA GLY A 434 -0.42 13.17 1.45
C GLY A 434 -1.91 13.50 1.24
N VAL A 435 -2.41 14.71 1.53
CA VAL A 435 -3.84 15.04 1.30
C VAL A 435 -4.14 15.25 -0.19
N ARG A 436 -3.15 15.75 -0.96
CA ARG A 436 -3.24 15.92 -2.41
C ARG A 436 -3.12 14.59 -3.17
N ASP A 437 -2.27 13.69 -2.69
CA ASP A 437 -2.01 12.38 -3.30
C ASP A 437 -3.17 11.38 -3.10
N GLN A 438 -4.04 11.62 -2.12
CA GLN A 438 -5.22 10.80 -1.89
C GLN A 438 -6.40 11.29 -2.74
N ALA A 439 -6.93 10.40 -3.60
CA ALA A 439 -8.10 10.63 -4.45
C ALA A 439 -9.42 10.72 -3.64
N TRP A 440 -9.51 11.67 -2.71
CA TRP A 440 -10.64 11.85 -1.81
C TRP A 440 -11.94 12.21 -2.52
N MET A 441 -11.86 12.87 -3.68
CA MET A 441 -13.02 13.09 -4.55
C MET A 441 -13.63 11.77 -5.01
N GLU A 442 -12.82 10.91 -5.65
CA GLU A 442 -13.25 9.60 -6.15
C GLU A 442 -13.79 8.75 -4.99
N THR A 443 -13.07 8.74 -3.87
CA THR A 443 -13.49 8.09 -2.63
C THR A 443 -14.87 8.59 -2.19
N CYS A 444 -15.09 9.91 -2.13
CA CYS A 444 -16.38 10.47 -1.71
C CYS A 444 -17.54 10.06 -2.64
N MET A 445 -17.31 10.02 -3.96
CA MET A 445 -18.31 9.59 -4.94
C MET A 445 -18.62 8.09 -4.82
N GLU A 446 -17.60 7.25 -4.60
CA GLU A 446 -17.78 5.83 -4.32
C GLU A 446 -18.59 5.62 -3.03
N LEU A 447 -18.23 6.31 -1.94
CA LEU A 447 -18.97 6.27 -0.69
C LEU A 447 -20.41 6.74 -0.86
N GLY A 448 -20.65 7.80 -1.64
CA GLY A 448 -21.99 8.28 -1.98
C GLY A 448 -22.82 7.19 -2.65
N SER A 449 -22.22 6.48 -3.60
CA SER A 449 -22.87 5.36 -4.32
C SER A 449 -23.20 4.19 -3.38
N LEU A 450 -22.25 3.78 -2.55
CA LEU A 450 -22.43 2.69 -1.58
C LEU A 450 -23.44 3.04 -0.47
N LEU A 451 -23.54 4.32 -0.11
CA LEU A 451 -24.50 4.84 0.86
C LEU A 451 -25.87 5.21 0.24
N GLN A 452 -26.04 4.96 -1.07
CA GLN A 452 -27.25 5.21 -1.84
C GLN A 452 -27.66 6.69 -1.86
N LEU A 453 -26.66 7.58 -1.98
CA LEU A 453 -26.89 9.01 -2.17
C LEU A 453 -26.90 9.38 -3.65
N ASN A 454 -27.52 10.53 -3.96
CA ASN A 454 -27.36 11.13 -5.27
C ASN A 454 -26.01 11.84 -5.35
N ASN A 455 -25.08 11.29 -6.13
CA ASN A 455 -23.75 11.85 -6.33
C ASN A 455 -23.77 13.25 -6.96
N ASP A 456 -24.83 13.63 -7.70
CA ASP A 456 -24.97 14.99 -8.22
C ASP A 456 -24.99 16.04 -7.11
N ILE A 457 -25.61 15.74 -5.96
CA ILE A 457 -25.61 16.64 -4.79
C ILE A 457 -24.18 16.86 -4.28
N LEU A 458 -23.39 15.80 -4.23
CA LEU A 458 -21.99 15.84 -3.81
C LEU A 458 -21.13 16.63 -4.80
N ARG A 459 -21.32 16.42 -6.11
CA ARG A 459 -20.61 17.15 -7.17
C ARG A 459 -20.91 18.64 -7.11
N ARG A 460 -22.20 19.03 -7.00
CA ARG A 460 -22.60 20.43 -6.89
C ARG A 460 -21.98 21.11 -5.67
N HIS A 461 -22.00 20.43 -4.54
CA HIS A 461 -21.36 20.92 -3.32
C HIS A 461 -19.85 21.10 -3.49
N LEU A 462 -19.17 20.11 -4.08
CA LEU A 462 -17.73 20.20 -4.36
C LEU A 462 -17.38 21.40 -5.26
N VAL A 463 -18.15 21.62 -6.33
CA VAL A 463 -17.95 22.79 -7.20
C VAL A 463 -18.10 24.08 -6.41
N CYS A 464 -19.14 24.20 -5.58
CA CYS A 464 -19.35 25.38 -4.73
C CYS A 464 -18.19 25.59 -3.76
N GLU A 465 -17.69 24.53 -3.10
CA GLU A 465 -16.56 24.62 -2.17
C GLU A 465 -15.24 25.00 -2.84
N LEU A 466 -14.99 24.53 -4.07
CA LEU A 466 -13.80 24.93 -4.82
C LEU A 466 -13.84 26.42 -5.16
N TYR A 467 -14.98 26.95 -5.61
CA TYR A 467 -15.16 28.40 -5.73
C TYR A 467 -15.05 29.09 -4.36
N ASN A 468 -15.56 28.50 -3.27
CA ASN A 468 -15.44 29.10 -1.95
C ASN A 468 -13.98 29.32 -1.51
N GLN A 469 -13.06 28.45 -1.95
CA GLN A 469 -11.61 28.56 -1.74
C GLN A 469 -10.86 29.35 -2.83
N GLY A 470 -11.54 29.85 -3.87
CA GLY A 470 -10.88 30.53 -4.99
C GLY A 470 -10.17 29.61 -5.98
N LEU A 471 -10.48 28.31 -5.97
CA LEU A 471 -9.96 27.29 -6.89
C LEU A 471 -10.78 27.21 -8.18
N ASP A 472 -11.07 28.37 -8.79
CA ASP A 472 -12.07 28.55 -9.85
C ASP A 472 -11.81 27.66 -11.08
N MET A 473 -10.56 27.54 -11.52
CA MET A 473 -10.21 26.73 -12.69
C MET A 473 -10.57 25.25 -12.48
N ARG A 474 -10.27 24.71 -11.30
CA ARG A 474 -10.60 23.32 -10.95
C ARG A 474 -12.11 23.14 -10.76
N ALA A 475 -12.80 24.14 -10.20
CA ALA A 475 -14.25 24.14 -10.08
C ALA A 475 -14.93 24.09 -11.45
N GLU A 476 -14.40 24.81 -12.45
CA GLU A 476 -14.96 24.84 -13.80
C GLU A 476 -14.85 23.50 -14.52
N GLU A 477 -13.74 22.79 -14.36
CA GLU A 477 -13.55 21.45 -14.91
C GLU A 477 -14.60 20.48 -14.36
N LEU A 478 -14.73 20.42 -13.03
CA LEU A 478 -15.68 19.51 -12.36
C LEU A 478 -17.15 19.90 -12.58
N MET A 479 -17.42 21.18 -12.79
CA MET A 479 -18.75 21.67 -13.11
C MET A 479 -19.27 21.04 -14.42
N LEU A 480 -18.43 20.58 -15.34
CA LEU A 480 -18.88 19.89 -16.56
C LEU A 480 -19.63 18.59 -16.23
N GLU A 481 -19.25 17.90 -15.18
CA GLU A 481 -19.81 16.61 -14.76
C GLU A 481 -21.11 16.69 -13.95
N VAL A 482 -21.56 17.91 -13.60
CA VAL A 482 -22.82 18.12 -12.86
C VAL A 482 -24.03 17.86 -13.76
N GLU A 483 -25.03 17.15 -13.26
CA GLU A 483 -26.26 16.86 -13.99
C GLU A 483 -27.27 18.00 -13.84
N ASP A 484 -27.55 18.45 -12.62
CA ASP A 484 -28.52 19.51 -12.33
C ASP A 484 -27.89 20.91 -12.39
N LYS A 485 -27.79 21.44 -13.61
CA LYS A 485 -27.21 22.78 -13.86
C LYS A 485 -28.06 23.92 -13.29
N ASP A 486 -29.38 23.75 -13.20
CA ASP A 486 -30.30 24.79 -12.73
C ASP A 486 -30.08 25.07 -11.23
N VAL A 487 -30.01 24.00 -10.44
CA VAL A 487 -29.74 24.13 -9.00
C VAL A 487 -28.31 24.59 -8.76
N LEU A 488 -27.33 24.07 -9.49
CA LEU A 488 -25.94 24.54 -9.37
C LEU A 488 -25.83 26.04 -9.69
N GLY A 489 -26.43 26.50 -10.80
CA GLY A 489 -26.41 27.91 -11.18
C GLY A 489 -26.99 28.81 -10.09
N SER A 490 -28.10 28.36 -9.47
CA SER A 490 -28.72 29.06 -8.34
C SER A 490 -27.82 29.13 -7.10
N GLN A 491 -27.08 28.04 -6.80
CA GLN A 491 -26.11 27.99 -5.70
C GLN A 491 -24.91 28.91 -5.97
N LEU A 492 -24.37 28.89 -7.19
CA LEU A 492 -23.25 29.73 -7.58
C LEU A 492 -23.61 31.21 -7.64
N LEU A 493 -24.87 31.59 -7.92
CA LEU A 493 -25.32 32.98 -7.82
C LEU A 493 -25.11 33.54 -6.41
N VAL A 494 -25.43 32.76 -5.37
CA VAL A 494 -25.22 33.18 -3.98
C VAL A 494 -23.72 33.45 -3.73
N LEU A 495 -22.86 32.55 -4.20
CA LEU A 495 -21.40 32.67 -4.05
C LEU A 495 -20.83 33.88 -4.82
N ILE A 496 -21.29 34.11 -6.05
CA ILE A 496 -20.99 35.33 -6.82
C ILE A 496 -21.39 36.58 -6.02
N GLY A 497 -22.61 36.58 -5.48
CA GLY A 497 -23.15 37.68 -4.69
C GLY A 497 -22.28 37.99 -3.48
N GLN A 498 -21.84 36.96 -2.75
CA GLN A 498 -20.94 37.10 -1.61
C GLN A 498 -19.57 37.68 -2.03
N ARG A 499 -18.96 37.17 -3.12
CA ARG A 499 -17.67 37.67 -3.62
C ARG A 499 -17.76 39.12 -4.08
N LEU A 500 -18.84 39.48 -4.78
CA LEU A 500 -19.06 40.84 -5.24
C LEU A 500 -19.37 41.79 -4.08
N ALA A 501 -20.16 41.36 -3.08
CA ALA A 501 -20.43 42.12 -1.88
C ALA A 501 -19.14 42.38 -1.08
N TYR A 502 -18.21 41.42 -1.03
CA TYR A 502 -16.89 41.63 -0.46
C TYR A 502 -16.12 42.72 -1.22
N ALA A 503 -16.03 42.59 -2.55
CA ALA A 503 -15.32 43.55 -3.40
C ALA A 503 -15.86 44.98 -3.26
N LEU A 504 -17.19 45.14 -3.17
CA LEU A 504 -17.87 46.44 -3.09
C LEU A 504 -17.84 47.10 -1.72
N PHE A 505 -18.02 46.32 -0.64
CA PHE A 505 -18.26 46.87 0.69
C PHE A 505 -17.10 46.68 1.67
N HIS A 506 -16.22 45.69 1.44
CA HIS A 506 -15.24 45.23 2.43
C HIS A 506 -13.79 45.28 1.94
N SER A 507 -13.53 45.54 0.66
CA SER A 507 -12.18 45.75 0.16
C SER A 507 -11.57 47.04 0.75
N GLN A 508 -10.30 47.00 1.15
CA GLN A 508 -9.59 48.15 1.75
C GLN A 508 -9.50 49.36 0.80
N THR A 509 -9.69 49.13 -0.49
CA THR A 509 -9.81 50.11 -1.56
C THR A 509 -11.28 50.32 -1.89
N GLN A 510 -12.04 50.98 -1.02
CA GLN A 510 -13.38 51.46 -1.39
C GLN A 510 -13.21 52.56 -2.44
N THR A 511 -13.24 52.19 -3.72
CA THR A 511 -12.96 53.12 -4.81
C THR A 511 -14.18 54.03 -5.05
N LYS A 512 -13.92 55.21 -5.61
CA LYS A 512 -14.99 56.12 -6.07
C LYS A 512 -15.94 55.40 -7.03
N ALA A 513 -15.40 54.52 -7.86
CA ALA A 513 -16.12 53.63 -8.77
C ALA A 513 -17.13 52.72 -8.05
N SER A 514 -16.73 52.04 -6.96
CA SER A 514 -17.65 51.19 -6.19
C SER A 514 -18.84 51.98 -5.63
N MET A 515 -18.61 53.22 -5.17
CA MET A 515 -19.66 54.10 -4.65
C MET A 515 -20.58 54.65 -5.74
N GLU A 516 -20.04 55.01 -6.90
CA GLU A 516 -20.83 55.44 -8.06
C GLU A 516 -21.68 54.29 -8.63
N LEU A 517 -21.13 53.08 -8.68
CA LEU A 517 -21.86 51.89 -9.10
C LEU A 517 -23.03 51.59 -8.16
N LEU A 518 -22.82 51.64 -6.83
CA LEU A 518 -23.89 51.40 -5.86
C LEU A 518 -25.10 52.33 -6.04
N ALA A 519 -24.88 53.56 -6.53
CA ALA A 519 -25.95 54.51 -6.85
C ALA A 519 -26.68 54.20 -8.17
N ARG A 520 -26.05 53.43 -9.07
CA ARG A 520 -26.56 53.06 -10.40
C ARG A 520 -27.19 51.67 -10.45
N LEU A 521 -26.89 50.79 -9.49
CA LEU A 521 -27.46 49.44 -9.44
C LEU A 521 -28.99 49.47 -9.24
N PRO A 522 -29.74 48.53 -9.87
CA PRO A 522 -31.15 48.33 -9.58
C PRO A 522 -31.39 48.18 -8.05
N PRO A 523 -32.45 48.79 -7.49
CA PRO A 523 -32.72 48.73 -6.04
C PRO A 523 -32.83 47.29 -5.50
N THR A 524 -33.35 46.37 -6.31
CA THR A 524 -33.47 44.95 -6.00
C THR A 524 -32.11 44.27 -5.86
N LEU A 525 -31.20 44.49 -6.82
CA LEU A 525 -29.83 43.96 -6.78
C LEU A 525 -29.03 44.56 -5.62
N CYS A 526 -29.13 45.88 -5.40
CA CYS A 526 -28.44 46.54 -4.28
C CYS A 526 -28.91 46.01 -2.91
N THR A 527 -30.22 45.78 -2.74
CA THR A 527 -30.76 45.18 -1.51
C THR A 527 -30.29 43.74 -1.33
N TRP A 528 -30.27 42.96 -2.40
CA TRP A 528 -29.82 41.58 -2.39
C TRP A 528 -28.33 41.46 -2.07
N LEU A 529 -27.46 42.27 -2.69
CA LEU A 529 -26.02 42.31 -2.39
C LEU A 529 -25.72 42.72 -0.95
N LYS A 530 -26.47 43.66 -0.38
CA LYS A 530 -26.34 44.04 1.04
C LYS A 530 -26.76 42.93 2.01
N ALA A 531 -27.58 41.99 1.54
CA ALA A 531 -28.01 40.83 2.33
C ALA A 531 -27.06 39.63 2.18
N MET A 532 -26.10 39.68 1.24
CA MET A 532 -25.04 38.67 1.15
C MET A 532 -24.06 38.87 2.30
N ASP A 533 -23.62 37.77 2.91
CA ASP A 533 -22.62 37.77 3.97
C ASP A 533 -21.29 37.23 3.42
N PRO A 534 -20.28 38.09 3.20
CA PRO A 534 -18.96 37.67 2.77
C PRO A 534 -18.19 36.80 3.78
N SER A 535 -18.60 36.76 5.05
CA SER A 535 -17.89 36.00 6.09
C SER A 535 -18.04 34.48 5.92
N ASP A 536 -19.01 34.03 5.11
CA ASP A 536 -19.16 32.63 4.71
C ASP A 536 -18.06 32.18 3.73
N LEU A 537 -17.39 33.13 3.05
CA LEU A 537 -16.33 32.82 2.09
C LEU A 537 -15.02 32.49 2.79
N GLN A 538 -14.38 31.39 2.38
CA GLN A 538 -13.05 31.04 2.89
C GLN A 538 -11.95 31.90 2.25
N ARG A 539 -12.04 32.13 0.92
CA ARG A 539 -11.18 33.07 0.19
C ARG A 539 -12.02 34.20 -0.43
N PRO A 540 -12.34 35.27 0.34
CA PRO A 540 -13.22 36.33 -0.14
C PRO A 540 -12.57 37.27 -1.17
N SER A 541 -11.24 37.43 -1.13
CA SER A 541 -10.49 38.26 -2.07
C SER A 541 -10.13 37.47 -3.32
N VAL A 542 -10.92 37.64 -4.38
CA VAL A 542 -10.71 37.01 -5.68
C VAL A 542 -10.74 38.09 -6.77
N PRO A 543 -9.87 38.03 -7.79
CA PRO A 543 -9.87 39.00 -8.89
C PRO A 543 -11.25 39.15 -9.56
N LEU A 544 -11.66 40.38 -9.87
CA LEU A 544 -12.95 40.67 -10.51
C LEU A 544 -13.14 39.90 -11.83
N LYS A 545 -12.05 39.66 -12.56
CA LYS A 545 -12.05 38.83 -13.79
C LYS A 545 -12.61 37.43 -13.57
N LEU A 546 -12.28 36.80 -12.44
CA LEU A 546 -12.79 35.46 -12.11
C LEU A 546 -14.27 35.51 -11.69
N ILE A 547 -14.68 36.58 -10.99
CA ILE A 547 -16.10 36.82 -10.70
C ILE A 547 -16.90 36.96 -11.99
N GLY A 548 -16.43 37.77 -12.95
CA GLY A 548 -17.09 37.96 -14.24
C GLY A 548 -17.21 36.66 -15.02
N ARG A 549 -16.12 35.89 -15.10
CA ARG A 549 -16.10 34.56 -15.73
C ARG A 549 -17.13 33.60 -15.11
N LEU A 550 -17.21 33.56 -13.78
CA LEU A 550 -18.18 32.74 -13.05
C LEU A 550 -19.63 33.18 -13.35
N VAL A 551 -19.90 34.48 -13.40
CA VAL A 551 -21.22 35.00 -13.78
C VAL A 551 -21.59 34.60 -15.21
N SER A 552 -20.68 34.78 -16.17
CA SER A 552 -20.91 34.37 -17.57
C SER A 552 -21.27 32.88 -17.64
N ARG A 553 -20.58 32.05 -16.88
CA ARG A 553 -20.84 30.62 -16.85
C ARG A 553 -22.20 30.27 -16.24
N VAL A 554 -22.61 30.97 -15.19
CA VAL A 554 -23.95 30.82 -14.60
C VAL A 554 -25.05 31.23 -15.59
N ILE A 555 -24.84 32.28 -16.38
CA ILE A 555 -25.78 32.68 -17.45
C ILE A 555 -25.91 31.57 -18.50
N GLU A 556 -24.81 30.92 -18.89
CA GLU A 556 -24.85 29.79 -19.82
C GLU A 556 -25.59 28.56 -19.26
N MET A 557 -25.58 28.38 -17.93
CA MET A 557 -26.22 27.24 -17.25
C MET A 557 -27.71 27.46 -17.00
N LEU A 558 -28.13 28.67 -16.63
CA LEU A 558 -29.51 28.96 -16.27
C LEU A 558 -30.37 29.19 -17.52
N PRO A 559 -31.53 28.51 -17.66
CA PRO A 559 -32.47 28.81 -18.73
C PRO A 559 -32.94 30.27 -18.67
N GLU A 560 -33.17 30.91 -19.82
CA GLU A 560 -33.66 32.32 -19.88
C GLU A 560 -34.96 32.56 -19.11
N LYS A 561 -35.80 31.51 -18.99
CA LYS A 561 -37.07 31.54 -18.24
C LYS A 561 -36.90 31.33 -16.74
N HIS A 562 -35.70 31.01 -16.28
CA HIS A 562 -35.41 30.77 -14.87
C HIS A 562 -35.60 32.06 -14.06
N ALA A 563 -36.19 31.94 -12.87
CA ALA A 563 -36.55 33.10 -12.05
C ALA A 563 -35.34 33.99 -11.67
N GLN A 564 -34.15 33.41 -11.65
CA GLN A 564 -32.90 34.10 -11.28
C GLN A 564 -32.06 34.54 -12.48
N TYR A 565 -32.47 34.26 -13.73
CA TYR A 565 -31.69 34.58 -14.92
C TYR A 565 -31.41 36.08 -15.06
N ASN A 566 -32.41 36.93 -14.83
CA ASN A 566 -32.24 38.39 -14.84
C ASN A 566 -31.29 38.89 -13.74
N MET A 567 -31.23 38.20 -12.58
CA MET A 567 -30.27 38.55 -11.53
C MET A 567 -28.84 38.32 -12.01
N ALA A 568 -28.60 37.21 -12.72
CA ALA A 568 -27.29 36.89 -13.29
C ALA A 568 -26.84 37.95 -14.31
N LEU A 569 -27.76 38.42 -15.19
CA LEU A 569 -27.48 39.48 -16.15
C LEU A 569 -27.10 40.80 -15.46
N HIS A 570 -27.86 41.22 -14.44
CA HIS A 570 -27.53 42.44 -13.70
C HIS A 570 -26.23 42.33 -12.90
N LEU A 571 -25.87 41.13 -12.45
CA LEU A 571 -24.57 40.88 -11.81
C LEU A 571 -23.42 40.99 -12.82
N LEU A 572 -23.60 40.52 -14.05
CA LEU A 572 -22.58 40.66 -15.10
C LEU A 572 -22.33 42.13 -15.43
N GLU A 573 -23.41 42.89 -15.65
CA GLU A 573 -23.33 44.34 -15.88
C GLU A 573 -22.61 45.05 -14.73
N ALA A 574 -22.89 44.66 -13.48
CA ALA A 574 -22.23 45.24 -12.31
C ALA A 574 -20.73 44.92 -12.26
N VAL A 575 -20.34 43.70 -12.60
CA VAL A 575 -18.92 43.27 -12.62
C VAL A 575 -18.16 43.95 -13.75
N ASP A 576 -18.75 44.04 -14.95
CA ASP A 576 -18.12 44.68 -16.11
C ASP A 576 -17.79 46.15 -15.83
N ILE A 577 -18.71 46.90 -15.20
CA ILE A 577 -18.47 48.29 -14.81
C ILE A 577 -17.31 48.40 -13.80
N LEU A 578 -17.19 47.47 -12.85
CA LEU A 578 -16.07 47.48 -11.90
C LEU A 578 -14.73 47.13 -12.55
N GLN A 579 -14.72 46.26 -13.57
CA GLN A 579 -13.52 45.90 -14.30
C GLN A 579 -13.03 47.03 -15.23
N GLU A 580 -13.92 47.88 -15.75
CA GLU A 580 -13.53 49.05 -16.55
C GLU A 580 -12.76 50.11 -15.73
N ASP A 581 -12.89 50.09 -14.41
CA ASP A 581 -12.30 51.04 -13.46
C ASP A 581 -11.07 50.49 -12.68
N GLU A 582 -10.68 49.22 -12.91
CA GLU A 582 -9.40 48.62 -12.46
C GLU A 582 -8.27 48.87 -13.47
#